data_AF-A0A1M4MHB7-F1
#
_entry.id   AF-A0A1M4MHB7-F1
#
_cell.length_a   1.000
_cell.length_b   1.000
_cell.length_c   1.000
_cell.angle_alpha   90.00
_cell.angle_beta   90.00
_cell.angle_gamma   90.00
#
_symmetry.space_group_name_H-M   'P 1'
#
loop_
_entity.id
_entity.type
_entity.pdbx_description
1 polymer ?
#
loop_
_entity_poly.entity_id
_entity_poly.type
_entity_poly.pdbx_seq_one_letter_code
_entity_poly.pdbx_strand_id
1 'polypeptide(L)'
;MPGEGRPLPGVRILVTAGKLLLPRADIEGRSMVWLKDLYNIRIAWDGDTPHVFYAGDALEDARREKAPIIQWLPADAKLPCTLLQQEGSLEGFCEPPVAGEADNVVQFERIGFARVDSADGGRVSTYFAHR
;
A
#
# COMPACT_ATOMS: atom_id res chain seq x y z
N MET A 1 13.34 -9.49 -25.36
CA MET A 1 12.03 -9.37 -24.70
C MET A 1 11.95 -10.49 -23.67
N PRO A 2 12.20 -10.28 -22.37
CA PRO A 2 11.85 -11.29 -21.38
C PRO A 2 10.33 -11.25 -21.20
N GLY A 3 9.68 -12.40 -21.39
CA GLY A 3 8.23 -12.52 -21.25
C GLY A 3 7.80 -12.37 -19.80
N GLU A 4 6.74 -11.60 -19.57
CA GLU A 4 6.02 -11.57 -18.31
C GLU A 4 5.41 -12.95 -18.06
N GLY A 5 6.08 -13.74 -17.23
CA GLY A 5 5.50 -14.96 -16.68
C GLY A 5 4.29 -14.58 -15.82
N ARG A 6 3.12 -15.17 -16.12
CA ARG A 6 1.93 -15.02 -15.29
C ARG A 6 2.26 -15.43 -13.84
N PRO A 7 1.97 -14.58 -12.83
CA PRO A 7 2.25 -14.92 -11.45
C PRO A 7 1.52 -16.20 -11.03
N LEU A 8 2.15 -16.97 -10.14
CA LEU A 8 1.53 -18.14 -9.51
C LEU A 8 0.23 -17.71 -8.78
N PRO A 9 -0.77 -18.62 -8.64
CA PRO A 9 -1.95 -18.35 -7.83
C PRO A 9 -1.54 -17.87 -6.42
N GLY A 10 -2.10 -16.74 -5.97
CA GLY A 10 -1.78 -16.14 -4.67
C GLY A 10 -0.57 -15.19 -4.66
N VAL A 11 0.12 -14.97 -5.79
CA VAL A 11 1.20 -13.98 -5.90
C VAL A 11 0.68 -12.70 -6.55
N ARG A 12 1.13 -11.55 -6.03
CA ARG A 12 0.94 -10.22 -6.64
C ARG A 12 2.32 -9.68 -7.03
N ILE A 13 2.41 -9.05 -8.20
CA ILE A 13 3.65 -8.40 -8.67
C ILE A 13 3.40 -6.90 -8.66
N LEU A 14 4.16 -6.17 -7.85
CA LEU A 14 4.16 -4.71 -7.81
C LEU A 14 5.45 -4.20 -8.43
N VAL A 15 5.31 -3.45 -9.53
CA VAL A 15 6.43 -2.81 -10.23
C VAL A 15 6.37 -1.31 -9.97
N THR A 16 7.52 -0.70 -9.69
CA THR A 16 7.62 0.75 -9.44
C THR A 16 8.90 1.32 -10.06
N ALA A 17 8.80 2.51 -10.65
CA ALA A 17 9.94 3.28 -11.14
C ALA A 17 10.54 4.22 -10.08
N GLY A 18 10.42 3.89 -8.79
CA GLY A 18 10.98 4.65 -7.67
C GLY A 18 10.05 5.73 -7.09
N LYS A 19 8.79 5.79 -7.52
CA LYS A 19 7.76 6.63 -6.89
C LYS A 19 6.73 5.74 -6.19
N LEU A 20 6.55 5.99 -4.91
CA LEU A 20 5.71 5.19 -4.02
C LEU A 20 4.71 6.08 -3.30
N LEU A 21 3.54 5.53 -3.00
CA LEU A 21 2.60 6.09 -2.03
C LEU A 21 2.78 5.39 -0.70
N LEU A 22 2.87 6.19 0.36
CA LEU A 22 2.97 5.74 1.74
C LEU A 22 1.83 6.38 2.55
N PRO A 23 1.18 5.65 3.47
CA PRO A 23 0.22 6.26 4.39
C PRO A 23 0.94 7.25 5.32
N ARG A 24 0.51 8.51 5.35
CA ARG A 24 1.15 9.56 6.17
C ARG A 24 1.23 9.16 7.65
N ALA A 25 0.13 8.65 8.21
CA ALA A 25 0.07 8.21 9.61
C ALA A 25 1.06 7.10 9.95
N ASP A 26 1.51 6.31 8.96
CA ASP A 26 2.47 5.24 9.15
C ASP A 26 3.92 5.71 9.09
N ILE A 27 4.19 6.92 8.57
CA ILE A 27 5.55 7.48 8.47
C ILE A 27 5.81 8.64 9.41
N GLU A 28 4.77 9.36 9.85
CA GLU A 28 4.90 10.56 10.67
C GLU A 28 5.70 10.31 11.97
N GLY A 29 6.68 11.18 12.24
CA GLY A 29 7.56 11.06 13.39
C GLY A 29 8.56 9.89 13.34
N ARG A 30 8.65 9.17 12.21
CA ARG A 30 9.59 8.06 12.04
C ARG A 30 10.81 8.48 11.23
N SER A 31 11.94 7.87 11.54
CA SER A 31 13.21 8.00 10.83
C SER A 31 13.51 6.82 9.91
N MET A 32 12.84 5.68 10.10
CA MET A 32 13.03 4.44 9.35
C MET A 32 11.74 3.61 9.35
N VAL A 33 11.41 3.02 8.20
CA VAL A 33 10.35 2.01 8.06
C VAL A 33 10.81 0.92 7.09
N TRP A 34 10.24 -0.29 7.23
CA TRP A 34 10.42 -1.37 6.27
C TRP A 34 9.19 -1.47 5.37
N LEU A 35 9.38 -1.30 4.06
CA LEU A 35 8.31 -1.47 3.09
C LEU A 35 8.05 -2.96 2.91
N LYS A 36 6.80 -3.39 3.19
CA LYS A 36 6.40 -4.80 3.14
C LYS A 36 6.82 -5.44 1.82
N ASP A 37 7.54 -6.56 1.92
CA ASP A 37 8.05 -7.35 0.79
C ASP A 37 8.94 -6.57 -0.21
N LEU A 38 9.54 -5.45 0.20
CA LEU A 38 10.41 -4.62 -0.63
C LEU A 38 11.77 -4.34 0.04
N TYR A 39 11.96 -3.18 0.69
CA TYR A 39 13.23 -2.78 1.31
C TYR A 39 13.05 -1.74 2.41
N ASN A 40 14.13 -1.45 3.14
CA ASN A 40 14.15 -0.40 4.15
C ASN A 40 14.24 0.98 3.52
N ILE A 41 13.56 1.94 4.12
CA ILE A 41 13.71 3.36 3.79
C ILE A 41 13.99 4.19 5.03
N ARG A 42 14.89 5.16 4.89
CA ARG A 42 15.08 6.24 5.85
C ARG A 42 14.22 7.44 5.47
N ILE A 43 13.81 8.17 6.50
CA ILE A 43 12.94 9.33 6.36
C ILE A 43 13.62 10.50 7.06
N ALA A 44 13.87 11.58 6.31
CA ALA A 44 14.25 12.88 6.84
C ALA A 44 13.07 13.84 6.68
N TRP A 45 12.88 14.74 7.64
CA TRP A 45 11.75 15.67 7.66
C TRP A 45 12.24 17.09 7.43
N ASP A 46 11.65 17.78 6.46
CA ASP A 46 11.76 19.22 6.26
C ASP A 46 10.39 19.85 6.54
N GLY A 47 10.19 20.28 7.79
CA GLY A 47 8.86 20.61 8.31
C GLY A 47 7.92 19.41 8.17
N ASP A 48 6.78 19.63 7.49
CA ASP A 48 5.78 18.60 7.22
C ASP A 48 6.07 17.75 5.96
N THR A 49 7.18 18.01 5.28
CA THR A 49 7.56 17.33 4.02
C THR A 49 8.55 16.20 4.30
N PRO A 50 8.16 14.93 4.09
CA PRO A 50 9.07 13.80 4.23
C PRO A 50 9.93 13.61 2.98
N HIS A 51 11.23 13.44 3.19
CA HIS A 51 12.21 13.00 2.20
C HIS A 51 12.60 11.56 2.47
N VAL A 52 12.44 10.70 1.47
CA VAL A 52 12.61 9.25 1.61
C VAL A 52 13.86 8.78 0.86
N PHE A 53 14.65 7.93 1.51
CA PHE A 53 15.89 7.40 0.97
C PHE A 53 15.92 5.88 1.10
N TYR A 54 16.36 5.19 0.06
CA TYR A 54 16.65 3.77 0.13
C TYR A 54 17.72 3.50 1.20
N ALA A 55 17.50 2.46 2.03
CA ALA A 55 18.34 2.15 3.18
C ALA A 55 18.74 0.66 3.27
N GLY A 56 18.70 -0.06 2.14
CA GLY A 56 19.12 -1.46 2.06
C GLY A 56 17.96 -2.46 2.16
N ASP A 57 18.22 -3.71 1.78
CA ASP A 57 17.21 -4.77 1.74
C ASP A 57 17.21 -5.68 2.98
N ALA A 58 18.16 -5.48 3.90
CA ALA A 58 18.36 -6.36 5.04
C ALA A 58 17.28 -6.17 6.11
N LEU A 59 16.48 -7.22 6.34
CA LEU A 59 15.49 -7.25 7.42
C LEU A 59 16.11 -7.01 8.81
N GLU A 60 17.31 -7.54 9.05
CA GLU A 60 18.00 -7.36 10.33
C GLU A 60 18.27 -5.88 10.68
N ASP A 61 18.42 -5.02 9.68
CA ASP A 61 18.58 -3.57 9.89
C ASP A 61 17.28 -2.94 10.40
N ALA A 62 16.12 -3.27 9.81
CA ALA A 62 14.82 -2.84 10.31
C ALA A 62 14.55 -3.34 11.72
N ARG A 63 14.88 -4.60 12.02
CA ARG A 63 14.70 -5.19 13.37
C ARG A 63 15.52 -4.44 14.41
N ARG A 64 16.79 -4.16 14.10
CA ARG A 64 17.70 -3.42 15.00
C ARG A 64 17.17 -2.02 15.31
N GLU A 65 16.63 -1.33 14.31
CA GLU A 65 16.06 0.02 14.45
C GLU A 65 14.61 0.02 14.96
N LYS A 66 14.03 -1.17 15.22
CA LYS A 66 12.60 -1.34 15.55
C LYS A 66 11.67 -0.66 14.53
N ALA A 67 12.12 -0.63 13.27
CA ALA A 67 11.38 -0.03 12.18
C ALA A 67 10.10 -0.85 11.92
N PRO A 68 8.91 -0.22 11.87
CA PRO A 68 7.68 -0.93 11.58
C PRO A 68 7.65 -1.40 10.12
N ILE A 69 6.91 -2.48 9.88
CA ILE A 69 6.55 -2.92 8.54
C ILE A 69 5.29 -2.16 8.11
N ILE A 70 5.36 -1.47 6.96
CA ILE A 70 4.25 -0.69 6.43
C ILE A 70 3.92 -1.11 4.99
N GLN A 71 2.65 -0.97 4.63
CA GLN A 71 2.16 -1.15 3.26
C GLN A 71 2.54 0.05 2.39
N TRP A 72 2.61 -0.18 1.09
CA TRP A 72 2.98 0.82 0.08
C TRP A 72 2.28 0.49 -1.23
N LEU A 73 2.24 1.46 -2.16
CA LEU A 73 1.71 1.26 -3.50
C LEU A 73 2.58 1.98 -4.54
N PRO A 74 2.84 1.42 -5.73
CA PRO A 74 3.46 2.17 -6.82
C PRO A 74 2.61 3.39 -7.20
N ALA A 75 3.25 4.56 -7.34
CA ALA A 75 2.52 5.79 -7.66
C ALA A 75 1.94 5.79 -9.08
N ASP A 76 2.46 4.96 -9.98
CA ASP A 76 2.06 4.76 -11.36
C ASP A 76 1.03 3.64 -11.56
N ALA A 77 0.92 2.70 -10.62
CA ALA A 77 -0.04 1.59 -10.66
C ALA A 77 -1.02 1.65 -9.48
N LYS A 78 -1.99 2.57 -9.56
CA LYS A 78 -2.99 2.79 -8.51
C LYS A 78 -4.36 3.16 -9.07
N LEU A 79 -5.41 2.80 -8.33
CA LEU A 79 -6.77 3.28 -8.54
C LEU A 79 -7.27 4.06 -7.32
N PRO A 80 -7.97 5.20 -7.49
CA PRO A 80 -8.72 5.82 -6.40
C PRO A 80 -9.67 4.81 -5.76
N CYS A 81 -9.74 4.81 -4.44
CA CYS A 81 -10.54 3.89 -3.66
C CYS A 81 -11.22 4.61 -2.51
N THR A 82 -12.53 4.42 -2.37
CA THR A 82 -13.31 4.87 -1.22
C THR A 82 -13.64 3.68 -0.35
N LEU A 83 -13.33 3.74 0.95
CA LEU A 83 -13.72 2.76 1.96
C LEU A 83 -14.82 3.36 2.84
N LEU A 84 -16.04 2.85 2.70
CA LEU A 84 -17.20 3.24 3.47
C LEU A 84 -17.21 2.51 4.83
N GLN A 85 -17.34 3.28 5.90
CA GLN A 85 -17.35 2.83 7.29
C GLN A 85 -18.57 3.43 8.02
N GLN A 86 -18.88 2.95 9.23
CA GLN A 86 -20.01 3.47 10.00
C GLN A 86 -19.83 4.95 10.37
N GLU A 87 -18.60 5.36 10.65
CA GLU A 87 -18.23 6.71 11.09
C GLU A 87 -17.99 7.68 9.91
N GLY A 88 -18.05 7.21 8.66
CA GLY A 88 -17.81 8.03 7.47
C GLY A 88 -17.12 7.26 6.34
N SER A 89 -16.43 7.98 5.46
CA SER A 89 -15.63 7.38 4.38
C SER A 89 -14.15 7.71 4.52
N LEU A 90 -13.30 6.77 4.14
CA LEU A 90 -11.87 6.95 3.98
C LEU A 90 -11.53 6.96 2.49
N GLU A 91 -10.96 8.06 2.01
CA GLU A 91 -10.49 8.19 0.64
C GLU A 91 -9.01 7.81 0.54
N GLY A 92 -8.65 7.07 -0.50
CA GLY A 92 -7.28 6.63 -0.72
C GLY A 92 -7.06 6.00 -2.08
N PHE A 93 -6.11 5.07 -2.14
CA PHE A 93 -5.76 4.35 -3.35
C PHE A 93 -5.61 2.85 -3.08
N CYS A 94 -5.96 2.03 -4.06
CA CYS A 94 -5.78 0.58 -4.05
C CYS A 94 -5.04 0.10 -5.30
N GLU A 95 -4.60 -1.16 -5.28
CA GLU A 95 -4.01 -1.80 -6.45
C GLU A 95 -5.06 -1.99 -7.56
N PRO A 96 -4.71 -1.80 -8.85
CA PRO A 96 -5.65 -1.97 -9.96
C PRO A 96 -6.45 -3.29 -10.00
N PRO A 97 -5.88 -4.46 -9.64
CA PRO A 97 -6.63 -5.73 -9.64
C PRO A 97 -7.87 -5.74 -8.74
N VAL A 98 -7.95 -4.87 -7.73
CA VAL A 98 -9.13 -4.78 -6.84
C VAL A 98 -10.41 -4.44 -7.62
N ALA A 99 -10.30 -3.75 -8.75
CA ALA A 99 -11.46 -3.48 -9.61
C ALA A 99 -12.14 -4.76 -10.16
N GLY A 100 -11.41 -5.87 -10.23
CA GLY A 100 -11.95 -7.17 -10.67
C GLY A 100 -12.58 -8.00 -9.56
N GLU A 101 -12.64 -7.49 -8.33
CA GLU A 101 -13.07 -8.22 -7.14
C GLU A 101 -14.48 -7.84 -6.68
N ALA A 102 -15.33 -7.32 -7.57
CA ALA A 102 -16.70 -6.94 -7.25
C ALA A 102 -17.46 -8.08 -6.55
N ASP A 103 -18.23 -7.73 -5.51
CA ASP A 103 -18.93 -8.62 -4.59
C ASP A 103 -18.05 -9.53 -3.72
N ASN A 104 -16.72 -9.56 -3.92
CA ASN A 104 -15.80 -10.29 -3.05
C ASN A 104 -15.35 -9.44 -1.86
N VAL A 105 -14.89 -10.14 -0.81
CA VAL A 105 -14.19 -9.52 0.31
C VAL A 105 -12.68 -9.59 0.08
N VAL A 106 -12.02 -8.44 0.12
CA VAL A 106 -10.57 -8.30 -0.01
C VAL A 106 -9.97 -7.85 1.32
N GLN A 107 -8.70 -8.15 1.53
CA GLN A 107 -7.93 -7.66 2.67
C GLN A 107 -7.03 -6.51 2.24
N PHE A 108 -7.29 -5.31 2.76
CA PHE A 108 -6.36 -4.19 2.66
C PHE A 108 -5.36 -4.26 3.80
N GLU A 109 -4.08 -4.46 3.45
CA GLU A 109 -2.99 -4.58 4.40
C GLU A 109 -2.96 -3.42 5.39
N ARG A 110 -2.92 -3.75 6.69
CA ARG A 110 -2.95 -2.82 7.83
C ARG A 110 -4.20 -1.95 7.98
N ILE A 111 -5.17 -2.04 7.06
CA ILE A 111 -6.47 -1.35 7.13
C ILE A 111 -7.56 -2.30 7.65
N GLY A 112 -7.73 -3.47 7.02
CA GLY A 112 -8.74 -4.47 7.38
C GLY A 112 -9.39 -5.13 6.16
N PHE A 113 -10.44 -5.91 6.40
CA PHE A 113 -11.23 -6.57 5.37
C PHE A 113 -12.35 -5.66 4.89
N ALA A 114 -12.59 -5.62 3.58
CA ALA A 114 -13.64 -4.84 2.97
C ALA A 114 -14.30 -5.60 1.80
N ARG A 115 -15.62 -5.49 1.67
CA ARG A 115 -16.36 -5.96 0.50
C ARG A 115 -16.21 -4.94 -0.62
N VAL A 116 -15.82 -5.38 -1.82
CA VAL A 116 -15.82 -4.51 -3.00
C VAL A 116 -17.25 -4.40 -3.51
N ASP A 117 -17.74 -3.17 -3.58
CA ASP A 117 -19.11 -2.88 -3.99
C ASP A 117 -19.21 -2.62 -5.50
N SER A 118 -18.33 -1.76 -6.01
CA SER A 118 -18.34 -1.34 -7.41
C SER A 118 -16.97 -0.84 -7.86
N ALA A 119 -16.74 -0.87 -9.17
CA ALA A 119 -15.54 -0.36 -9.83
C ALA A 119 -15.93 0.42 -11.09
N ASP A 120 -16.51 1.60 -10.88
CA ASP A 120 -17.08 2.45 -11.94
C ASP A 120 -16.29 3.75 -12.12
N GLY A 121 -16.21 4.24 -13.36
CA GLY A 121 -15.59 5.54 -13.66
C GLY A 121 -14.10 5.64 -13.26
N GLY A 122 -13.40 4.51 -13.18
CA GLY A 122 -11.98 4.46 -12.79
C GLY A 122 -11.73 4.58 -11.28
N ARG A 123 -12.74 4.36 -10.44
CA ARG A 123 -12.64 4.35 -8.98
C ARG A 123 -13.30 3.10 -8.39
N VAL A 124 -12.76 2.63 -7.28
CA VAL A 124 -13.32 1.50 -6.53
C VAL A 124 -14.07 2.01 -5.30
N SER A 125 -15.27 1.46 -5.05
CA SER A 125 -16.02 1.66 -3.81
C SER A 125 -16.02 0.36 -3.01
N THR A 126 -15.76 0.46 -1.71
CA THR A 126 -15.70 -0.70 -0.80
C THR A 126 -16.44 -0.41 0.50
N TYR A 127 -16.98 -1.44 1.14
CA TYR A 127 -17.58 -1.37 2.47
C TYR A 127 -16.68 -2.11 3.46
N PHE A 128 -16.29 -1.43 4.54
CA PHE A 128 -15.51 -2.04 5.59
C PHE A 128 -16.30 -3.15 6.30
N ALA A 129 -15.64 -4.28 6.53
CA ALA A 129 -16.23 -5.42 7.23
C ALA A 129 -15.70 -5.52 8.67
N HIS A 130 -14.41 -5.79 8.84
CA HIS A 130 -13.74 -5.91 10.14
C HIS A 130 -12.22 -5.82 9.99
N ARG A 131 -11.50 -5.74 11.10
CA ARG A 131 -10.03 -5.68 11.14
C ARG A 131 -9.47 -6.75 12.06
#